data_AF-A0A067H866-F1
#
_entry.id   AF-A0A067H866-F1
#
_cell.length_a   1.000
_cell.length_b   1.000
_cell.length_c   1.000
_cell.angle_alpha   90.00
_cell.angle_beta   90.00
_cell.angle_gamma   90.00
#
_symmetry.space_group_name_H-M   'P 1'
#
loop_
_entity.id
_entity.type
_entity.pdbx_description
1 polymer ?
#
loop_
_entity_poly.entity_id
_entity_poly.type
_entity_poly.pdbx_seq_one_letter_code
_entity_poly.pdbx_strand_id
1 'polypeptide(L)'
;GMRQSELWSKYQFVCHCRRCSASPPSYVDMALEETFSSNPEFLSLSSDYNFLKDEANQKLTDWMDEGTSEYLLVGDPESCCQKLENILTQGLQGELLESEKVKIQLNLRLHPLHHLSLNAYTTLASAYKIRSIDLLALNSDIDGQQLEAFDMSRTSAAYSLLLASTTDHLFRSESSLIAASANFWASAGESLLTLARSPGWNLFVKPELPISTSSPEIHECSKCSLVDRLQVNPFLSQSRNADFQIICNEFLACITNMTRKVWGFLTHGCGYLQMLKDPIDFSWLRQSSNLCHTPCCSDEESNKETGYQESICRRVMQRCDGEERITIFQLGVHCIAYGGYLANICYGPNSHWPCKIKNVVQNEEKSVHC
;
A
#
# COMPACT_ATOMS: atom_id res chain seq x y z
N GLY A 1 -12.00 -11.12 -27.17
CA GLY A 1 -11.37 -11.18 -25.85
C GLY A 1 -12.43 -11.02 -24.78
N MET A 2 -12.25 -11.65 -23.61
CA MET A 2 -13.19 -11.56 -22.46
C MET A 2 -13.64 -10.12 -22.16
N ARG A 3 -12.71 -9.17 -22.23
CA ARG A 3 -12.97 -7.74 -22.04
C ARG A 3 -13.99 -7.13 -23.02
N GLN A 4 -13.98 -7.57 -24.27
CA GLN A 4 -14.97 -7.15 -25.26
C GLN A 4 -16.37 -7.66 -24.91
N SER A 5 -16.46 -8.88 -24.38
CA SER A 5 -17.73 -9.44 -23.94
C SER A 5 -18.26 -8.73 -22.69
N GLU A 6 -17.38 -8.32 -21.78
CA GLU A 6 -17.75 -7.56 -20.58
C GLU A 6 -18.18 -6.12 -20.90
N LEU A 7 -17.42 -5.42 -21.76
CA LEU A 7 -17.80 -4.07 -22.22
C LEU A 7 -19.15 -4.06 -22.92
N TRP A 8 -19.41 -5.12 -23.70
CA TRP A 8 -20.71 -5.30 -24.34
C TRP A 8 -21.80 -5.65 -23.33
N SER A 9 -21.57 -6.56 -22.38
CA SER A 9 -22.59 -6.99 -21.42
C SER A 9 -22.99 -5.87 -20.44
N LYS A 10 -22.01 -5.14 -19.88
CA LYS A 10 -22.24 -4.10 -18.87
C LYS A 10 -22.61 -2.75 -19.47
N TYR A 11 -22.00 -2.38 -20.60
CA TYR A 11 -22.11 -1.02 -21.14
C TYR A 11 -22.64 -0.94 -22.56
N GLN A 12 -22.98 -2.08 -23.19
CA GLN A 12 -23.36 -2.15 -24.61
C GLN A 12 -22.33 -1.46 -25.52
N PHE A 13 -21.05 -1.52 -25.12
CA PHE A 13 -19.96 -0.82 -25.76
C PHE A 13 -19.02 -1.79 -26.49
N VAL A 14 -18.67 -1.45 -27.73
CA VAL A 14 -17.71 -2.20 -28.54
C VAL A 14 -16.42 -1.40 -28.64
N CYS A 15 -15.33 -1.90 -28.05
CA CYS A 15 -14.02 -1.28 -28.19
C CYS A 15 -13.20 -1.94 -29.31
N HIS A 16 -12.68 -1.15 -30.24
CA HIS A 16 -11.81 -1.64 -31.31
C HIS A 16 -10.30 -1.52 -31.01
N CYS A 17 -9.93 -1.23 -29.76
CA CYS A 17 -8.51 -1.13 -29.42
C CYS A 17 -7.85 -2.51 -29.35
N ARG A 18 -6.55 -2.57 -29.69
CA ARG A 18 -5.78 -3.83 -29.71
C ARG A 18 -5.83 -4.59 -28.39
N ARG A 19 -5.90 -3.87 -27.25
CA ARG A 19 -5.99 -4.45 -25.91
C ARG A 19 -7.31 -5.17 -25.67
N CYS A 20 -8.46 -4.61 -26.08
CA CYS A 20 -9.77 -5.26 -25.93
C CYS A 20 -9.96 -6.48 -26.84
N SER A 21 -9.25 -6.50 -27.98
CA SER A 21 -9.22 -7.65 -28.90
C SER A 21 -8.12 -8.67 -28.59
N ALA A 22 -7.21 -8.41 -27.63
CA ALA A 22 -6.06 -9.26 -27.37
C ALA A 22 -6.48 -10.66 -26.88
N SER A 23 -5.77 -11.68 -27.36
CA SER A 23 -5.88 -13.06 -26.91
C SER A 23 -4.50 -13.72 -27.03
N PRO A 24 -3.83 -14.11 -25.92
CA PRO A 24 -4.30 -14.02 -24.53
C PRO A 24 -4.40 -12.58 -23.99
N PRO A 25 -5.09 -12.35 -22.84
CA PRO A 25 -5.10 -11.05 -22.17
C PRO A 25 -3.68 -10.56 -21.83
N SER A 26 -3.50 -9.25 -21.67
CA SER A 26 -2.20 -8.71 -21.27
C SER A 26 -1.84 -9.14 -19.84
N TYR A 27 -0.56 -9.04 -19.48
CA TYR A 27 -0.12 -9.31 -18.10
C TYR A 27 -0.91 -8.51 -17.07
N VAL A 28 -1.13 -7.21 -17.31
CA VAL A 28 -1.88 -6.34 -16.39
C VAL A 28 -3.33 -6.80 -16.26
N ASP A 29 -3.97 -7.18 -17.37
CA ASP A 29 -5.35 -7.66 -17.34
C ASP A 29 -5.47 -8.95 -16.54
N MET A 30 -4.53 -9.89 -16.71
CA MET A 30 -4.49 -11.10 -15.90
C MET A 30 -4.26 -10.78 -14.42
N ALA A 31 -3.27 -9.95 -14.09
CA ALA A 31 -2.92 -9.63 -12.71
C ALA A 31 -4.04 -8.92 -11.94
N LEU A 32 -4.85 -8.11 -12.63
CA LEU A 32 -5.98 -7.38 -12.03
C LEU A 32 -7.20 -8.27 -11.75
N GLU A 33 -7.32 -9.43 -12.39
CA GLU A 33 -8.42 -10.39 -12.29
C GLU A 33 -8.02 -11.73 -11.60
N GLU A 34 -6.76 -11.83 -11.17
CA GLU A 34 -6.21 -13.05 -10.58
C GLU A 34 -6.65 -13.24 -9.12
N THR A 35 -7.06 -14.46 -8.80
CA THR A 35 -7.49 -14.88 -7.45
C THR A 35 -6.81 -16.20 -7.10
N PHE A 36 -6.38 -16.37 -5.85
CA PHE A 36 -5.82 -17.62 -5.34
C PHE A 36 -6.91 -18.53 -4.77
N SER A 37 -6.87 -19.82 -5.10
CA SER A 37 -7.66 -20.87 -4.46
C SER A 37 -6.73 -21.86 -3.77
N SER A 38 -7.02 -22.19 -2.52
CA SER A 38 -6.22 -23.17 -1.76
C SER A 38 -6.61 -24.63 -2.04
N ASN A 39 -7.67 -24.88 -2.82
CA ASN A 39 -8.15 -26.25 -3.09
C ASN A 39 -7.79 -26.71 -4.52
N PRO A 40 -6.79 -27.60 -4.68
CA PRO A 40 -6.36 -28.09 -6.00
C PRO A 40 -7.39 -29.01 -6.68
N GLU A 41 -8.33 -29.60 -5.93
CA GLU A 41 -9.41 -30.45 -6.47
C GLU A 41 -10.44 -29.68 -7.32
N PHE A 42 -10.44 -28.34 -7.25
CA PHE A 42 -11.34 -27.49 -8.03
C PHE A 42 -10.92 -27.27 -9.48
N LEU A 43 -9.64 -27.44 -9.80
CA LEU A 43 -9.09 -27.10 -11.12
C LEU A 43 -9.49 -28.10 -12.22
N SER A 44 -10.14 -29.23 -11.86
CA SER A 44 -10.51 -30.31 -12.79
C SER A 44 -11.93 -30.22 -13.38
N LEU A 45 -12.77 -29.27 -12.96
CA LEU A 45 -14.16 -29.13 -13.44
C LEU A 45 -14.36 -27.77 -14.15
N SER A 46 -13.99 -27.70 -15.42
CA SER A 46 -13.74 -26.43 -16.11
C SER A 46 -14.98 -25.54 -16.41
N SER A 47 -16.21 -26.08 -16.40
CA SER A 47 -17.42 -25.27 -16.61
C SER A 47 -17.94 -24.67 -15.30
N ASP A 48 -18.02 -25.49 -14.25
CA ASP A 48 -18.60 -25.10 -12.97
C ASP A 48 -17.64 -24.19 -12.20
N TYR A 49 -16.33 -24.35 -12.41
CA TYR A 49 -15.30 -23.48 -11.83
C TYR A 49 -15.45 -22.02 -12.23
N ASN A 50 -15.71 -21.72 -13.50
CA ASN A 50 -15.85 -20.33 -13.96
C ASN A 50 -17.10 -19.68 -13.37
N PHE A 51 -18.22 -20.40 -13.33
CA PHE A 51 -19.46 -19.92 -12.71
C PHE A 51 -19.28 -19.64 -11.20
N LEU A 52 -18.66 -20.57 -10.47
CA LEU A 52 -18.39 -20.42 -9.03
C LEU A 52 -17.38 -19.30 -8.76
N LYS A 53 -16.38 -19.13 -9.64
CA LYS A 53 -15.42 -18.01 -9.57
C LYS A 53 -16.14 -16.67 -9.78
N ASP A 54 -17.04 -16.58 -10.76
CA ASP A 54 -17.80 -15.37 -11.03
C ASP A 54 -18.73 -15.01 -9.86
N GLU A 55 -19.42 -16.00 -9.27
CA GLU A 55 -20.25 -15.79 -8.08
C GLU A 55 -19.42 -15.34 -6.86
N ALA A 56 -18.28 -15.98 -6.64
CA ALA A 56 -17.37 -15.61 -5.55
C ALA A 56 -16.77 -14.21 -5.74
N ASN A 57 -16.41 -13.85 -6.98
CA ASN A 57 -15.93 -12.51 -7.32
C ASN A 57 -17.03 -11.46 -7.11
N GLN A 58 -18.29 -11.77 -7.44
CA GLN A 58 -19.40 -10.87 -7.16
C GLN A 58 -19.59 -10.68 -5.65
N LYS A 59 -19.60 -11.76 -4.85
CA LYS A 59 -19.68 -11.67 -3.38
C LYS A 59 -18.53 -10.87 -2.77
N LEU A 60 -17.31 -11.07 -3.26
CA LEU A 60 -16.15 -10.29 -2.85
C LEU A 60 -16.31 -8.81 -3.19
N THR A 61 -16.85 -8.50 -4.37
CA THR A 61 -17.13 -7.12 -4.78
C THR A 61 -18.17 -6.50 -3.85
N ASP A 62 -19.27 -7.19 -3.58
CA ASP A 62 -20.35 -6.71 -2.71
C ASP A 62 -19.84 -6.42 -1.28
N TRP A 63 -19.03 -7.31 -0.70
CA TRP A 63 -18.43 -7.11 0.63
C TRP A 63 -17.44 -5.94 0.67
N MET A 64 -16.68 -5.76 -0.40
CA MET A 64 -15.73 -4.65 -0.53
C MET A 64 -16.46 -3.31 -0.67
N ASP A 65 -17.53 -3.28 -1.46
CA ASP A 65 -18.39 -2.11 -1.63
C ASP A 65 -19.12 -1.76 -0.34
N GLU A 66 -19.57 -2.76 0.43
CA GLU A 66 -20.14 -2.57 1.78
C GLU A 66 -19.12 -1.91 2.71
N GLY A 67 -17.92 -2.47 2.83
CA GLY A 67 -16.86 -1.92 3.68
C GLY A 67 -16.45 -0.51 3.26
N THR A 68 -16.40 -0.22 1.95
CA THR A 68 -16.10 1.12 1.43
C THR A 68 -17.24 2.10 1.70
N SER A 69 -18.49 1.65 1.62
CA SER A 69 -19.67 2.48 1.85
C SER A 69 -19.79 2.96 3.30
N GLU A 70 -19.33 2.18 4.28
CA GLU A 70 -19.29 2.61 5.68
C GLU A 70 -18.39 3.83 5.91
N TYR A 71 -17.25 3.86 5.23
CA TYR A 71 -16.37 5.01 5.24
C TYR A 71 -17.00 6.23 4.55
N LEU A 72 -17.68 6.05 3.42
CA LEU A 72 -18.22 7.16 2.63
C LEU A 72 -19.57 7.70 3.13
N LEU A 73 -20.42 6.86 3.72
CA LEU A 73 -21.80 7.21 4.07
C LEU A 73 -22.01 7.42 5.56
N VAL A 74 -21.41 6.55 6.39
CA VAL A 74 -21.61 6.56 7.85
C VAL A 74 -20.52 7.40 8.54
N GLY A 75 -19.39 7.61 7.86
CA GLY A 75 -18.24 8.30 8.45
C GLY A 75 -17.59 7.46 9.54
N ASP A 76 -17.66 6.13 9.44
CA ASP A 76 -17.03 5.19 10.36
C ASP A 76 -15.78 4.57 9.70
N PRO A 77 -14.63 5.25 9.79
CA PRO A 77 -13.39 4.72 9.22
C PRO A 77 -12.85 3.52 10.00
N GLU A 78 -13.27 3.29 11.25
CA GLU A 78 -12.80 2.14 12.03
C GLU A 78 -13.43 0.84 11.56
N SER A 79 -14.77 0.79 11.45
CA SER A 79 -15.48 -0.37 10.90
C SER A 79 -15.03 -0.67 9.47
N CYS A 80 -14.85 0.36 8.65
CA CYS A 80 -14.31 0.22 7.29
C CYS A 80 -12.93 -0.47 7.29
N CYS A 81 -11.98 0.02 8.11
CA CYS A 81 -10.66 -0.57 8.19
C CYS A 81 -10.72 -2.04 8.58
N GLN A 82 -11.49 -2.36 9.63
CA GLN A 82 -11.60 -3.73 10.12
C GLN A 82 -12.20 -4.68 9.07
N LYS A 83 -13.29 -4.27 8.40
CA LYS A 83 -13.92 -5.09 7.35
C LYS A 83 -12.98 -5.34 6.18
N LEU A 84 -12.35 -4.29 5.65
CA LEU A 84 -11.45 -4.42 4.50
C LEU A 84 -10.21 -5.25 4.83
N GLU A 85 -9.60 -5.07 6.01
CA GLU A 85 -8.47 -5.90 6.44
C GLU A 85 -8.85 -7.37 6.64
N ASN A 86 -10.05 -7.64 7.17
CA ASN A 86 -10.56 -8.99 7.29
C ASN A 86 -10.75 -9.65 5.93
N ILE A 87 -11.34 -8.95 4.96
CA ILE A 87 -11.51 -9.46 3.59
C ILE A 87 -10.15 -9.77 2.95
N LEU A 88 -9.18 -8.86 3.09
CA LEU A 88 -7.83 -9.03 2.54
C LEU A 88 -7.06 -10.19 3.20
N THR A 89 -7.20 -10.38 4.51
CA THR A 89 -6.47 -11.38 5.29
C THR A 89 -7.09 -12.77 5.16
N GLN A 90 -8.40 -12.85 5.35
CA GLN A 90 -9.13 -14.10 5.47
C GLN A 90 -9.61 -14.61 4.11
N GLY A 91 -9.85 -13.70 3.15
CA GLY A 91 -10.48 -14.01 1.88
C GLY A 91 -11.97 -14.32 2.01
N LEU A 92 -12.58 -14.79 0.93
CA LEU A 92 -13.92 -15.36 0.97
C LEU A 92 -13.82 -16.78 1.54
N GLN A 93 -14.35 -16.96 2.75
CA GLN A 93 -14.55 -18.26 3.37
C GLN A 93 -16.04 -18.58 3.32
N GLY A 94 -16.44 -19.60 2.55
CA GLY A 94 -17.87 -19.93 2.42
C GLY A 94 -18.13 -21.32 1.87
N GLU A 95 -19.28 -21.88 2.27
CA GLU A 95 -19.93 -23.03 1.63
C GLU A 95 -20.73 -22.49 0.43
N LEU A 96 -20.33 -22.79 -0.81
CA LEU A 96 -21.03 -22.25 -2.00
C LEU A 96 -22.11 -23.19 -2.56
N LEU A 97 -22.32 -24.38 -1.97
CA LEU A 97 -23.33 -25.34 -2.44
C LEU A 97 -24.03 -26.10 -1.29
N GLU A 98 -25.33 -25.83 -1.12
CA GLU A 98 -26.30 -26.82 -0.61
C GLU A 98 -26.77 -27.67 -1.80
N SER A 99 -25.96 -28.64 -2.21
CA SER A 99 -26.43 -29.77 -3.02
C SER A 99 -26.15 -31.02 -2.20
N GLU A 100 -27.18 -31.86 -2.02
CA GLU A 100 -27.36 -32.91 -1.01
C GLU A 100 -26.20 -33.92 -0.78
N LYS A 101 -25.04 -33.83 -1.45
CA LYS A 101 -23.97 -34.82 -1.31
C LYS A 101 -22.52 -34.34 -1.19
N VAL A 102 -22.17 -33.07 -1.42
CA VAL A 102 -20.78 -32.61 -1.21
C VAL A 102 -20.75 -31.15 -0.75
N LYS A 103 -20.33 -30.93 0.51
CA LYS A 103 -19.99 -29.60 1.00
C LYS A 103 -18.65 -29.21 0.41
N ILE A 104 -18.63 -28.16 -0.40
CA ILE A 104 -17.40 -27.66 -0.98
C ILE A 104 -17.02 -26.36 -0.28
N GLN A 105 -15.91 -26.41 0.44
CA GLN A 105 -15.35 -25.24 1.13
C GLN A 105 -14.52 -24.43 0.13
N LEU A 106 -14.96 -23.20 -0.15
CA LEU A 106 -14.16 -22.25 -0.92
C LEU A 106 -13.32 -21.40 0.03
N ASN A 107 -12.03 -21.32 -0.29
CA ASN A 107 -11.11 -20.38 0.33
C ASN A 107 -10.43 -19.61 -0.80
N LEU A 108 -11.06 -18.49 -1.15
CA LEU A 108 -10.62 -17.61 -2.23
C LEU A 108 -9.97 -16.37 -1.64
N ARG A 109 -8.72 -16.12 -2.00
CA ARG A 109 -7.99 -14.92 -1.61
C ARG A 109 -7.70 -14.06 -2.81
N LEU A 110 -7.83 -12.76 -2.63
CA LEU A 110 -7.48 -11.81 -3.66
C LEU A 110 -5.98 -11.80 -3.88
N HIS A 111 -5.56 -11.80 -5.15
CA HIS A 111 -4.17 -11.53 -5.48
C HIS A 111 -3.81 -10.09 -5.02
N PRO A 112 -2.60 -9.81 -4.53
CA PRO A 112 -2.24 -8.46 -4.08
C PRO A 112 -2.31 -7.38 -5.18
N LEU A 113 -2.21 -7.79 -6.45
CA LEU A 113 -2.39 -6.93 -7.62
C LEU A 113 -3.85 -6.88 -8.14
N HIS A 114 -4.77 -7.63 -7.54
CA HIS A 114 -6.17 -7.66 -7.96
C HIS A 114 -6.81 -6.27 -7.80
N HIS A 115 -7.70 -5.87 -8.70
CA HIS A 115 -8.30 -4.54 -8.68
C HIS A 115 -9.05 -4.24 -7.37
N LEU A 116 -9.76 -5.22 -6.80
CA LEU A 116 -10.38 -5.09 -5.48
C LEU A 116 -9.33 -4.83 -4.38
N SER A 117 -8.19 -5.51 -4.40
CA SER A 117 -7.10 -5.26 -3.44
C SER A 117 -6.57 -3.84 -3.56
N LEU A 118 -6.38 -3.34 -4.79
CA LEU A 118 -5.94 -1.95 -5.03
C LEU A 118 -6.95 -0.92 -4.50
N ASN A 119 -8.25 -1.17 -4.69
CA ASN A 119 -9.31 -0.34 -4.13
C ASN A 119 -9.29 -0.39 -2.59
N ALA A 120 -9.06 -1.57 -2.01
CA ALA A 120 -8.92 -1.75 -0.58
C ALA A 120 -7.76 -0.91 -0.03
N TYR A 121 -6.58 -1.01 -0.63
CA TYR A 121 -5.40 -0.27 -0.16
C TYR A 121 -5.60 1.23 -0.26
N THR A 122 -6.25 1.69 -1.34
CA THR A 122 -6.60 3.11 -1.52
C THR A 122 -7.51 3.58 -0.39
N THR A 123 -8.56 2.81 -0.10
CA THR A 123 -9.53 3.14 0.95
C THR A 123 -8.89 3.08 2.34
N LEU A 124 -8.15 2.01 2.65
CA LEU A 124 -7.44 1.82 3.91
C LEU A 124 -6.41 2.91 4.16
N ALA A 125 -5.59 3.26 3.16
CA ALA A 125 -4.64 4.36 3.28
C ALA A 125 -5.34 5.67 3.66
N SER A 126 -6.49 5.97 3.06
CA SER A 126 -7.27 7.16 3.36
C SER A 126 -7.97 7.09 4.73
N ALA A 127 -8.64 5.99 5.04
CA ALA A 127 -9.39 5.80 6.28
C ALA A 127 -8.47 5.88 7.50
N TYR A 128 -7.32 5.20 7.48
CA TYR A 128 -6.33 5.30 8.56
C TYR A 128 -5.74 6.71 8.70
N LYS A 129 -5.54 7.42 7.58
CA LYS A 129 -5.09 8.82 7.63
C LYS A 129 -6.11 9.71 8.33
N ILE A 130 -7.40 9.56 8.01
CA ILE A 130 -8.47 10.32 8.64
C ILE A 130 -8.57 9.98 10.13
N ARG A 131 -8.54 8.69 10.50
CA ARG A 131 -8.51 8.28 11.91
C ARG A 131 -7.37 8.93 12.70
N SER A 132 -6.18 8.97 12.13
CA SER A 132 -5.03 9.64 12.74
C SER A 132 -5.30 11.14 12.99
N ILE A 133 -5.86 11.82 11.99
CA ILE A 133 -6.18 13.26 12.07
C ILE A 133 -7.27 13.51 13.11
N ASP A 134 -8.34 12.71 13.11
CA ASP A 134 -9.47 12.86 14.03
C ASP A 134 -9.03 12.66 15.49
N LEU A 135 -8.19 11.65 15.75
CA LEU A 135 -7.61 11.40 17.07
C LEU A 135 -6.74 12.58 17.54
N LEU A 136 -5.99 13.22 16.64
CA LEU A 136 -5.19 14.41 16.98
C LEU A 136 -6.05 15.67 17.18
N ALA A 137 -7.15 15.80 16.43
CA ALA A 137 -8.05 16.96 16.49
C ALA A 137 -8.86 17.02 17.79
N LEU A 138 -9.08 15.89 18.44
CA LEU A 138 -9.84 15.78 19.69
C LEU A 138 -9.13 16.36 20.92
N ASN A 139 -7.91 16.94 20.79
CA ASN A 139 -7.17 17.64 21.84
C ASN A 139 -7.20 16.93 23.21
N SER A 140 -6.74 15.68 23.27
CA SER A 140 -6.51 15.03 24.57
C SER A 140 -5.02 14.99 24.89
N ASP A 141 -4.68 15.49 26.07
CA ASP A 141 -3.37 15.34 26.73
C ASP A 141 -3.12 13.88 27.21
N ILE A 142 -3.76 12.90 26.57
CA ILE A 142 -3.63 11.49 26.95
C ILE A 142 -2.62 10.86 26.01
N ASP A 143 -1.43 10.53 26.52
CA ASP A 143 -0.34 9.85 25.80
C ASP A 143 -0.83 8.65 24.95
N GLY A 144 -1.89 7.97 25.39
CA GLY A 144 -2.54 6.87 24.67
C GLY A 144 -3.18 7.26 23.33
N GLN A 145 -3.88 8.40 23.23
CA GLN A 145 -4.50 8.82 21.97
C GLN A 145 -3.47 9.32 20.95
N GLN A 146 -2.37 9.93 21.42
CA GLN A 146 -1.27 10.31 20.56
C GLN A 146 -0.54 9.08 19.98
N LEU A 147 -0.36 8.04 20.81
CA LEU A 147 0.20 6.76 20.37
C LEU A 147 -0.69 6.08 19.34
N GLU A 148 -1.99 6.03 19.59
CA GLU A 148 -2.96 5.46 18.65
C GLU A 148 -2.97 6.24 17.33
N ALA A 149 -3.01 7.57 17.38
CA ALA A 149 -2.95 8.40 16.19
C ALA A 149 -1.65 8.17 15.38
N PHE A 150 -0.53 7.99 16.08
CA PHE A 150 0.75 7.63 15.46
C PHE A 150 0.69 6.27 14.76
N ASP A 151 0.13 5.25 15.42
CA ASP A 151 -0.06 3.92 14.84
C ASP A 151 -0.98 3.96 13.61
N MET A 152 -2.08 4.72 13.66
CA MET A 152 -2.95 4.92 12.48
C MET A 152 -2.20 5.60 11.33
N SER A 153 -1.40 6.64 11.60
CA SER A 153 -0.57 7.29 10.59
C SER A 153 0.46 6.32 10.00
N ARG A 154 1.01 5.42 10.81
CA ARG A 154 1.97 4.41 10.38
C ARG A 154 1.34 3.40 9.42
N THR A 155 0.19 2.85 9.79
CA THR A 155 -0.56 1.91 8.94
C THR A 155 -1.02 2.56 7.64
N SER A 156 -1.47 3.82 7.68
CA SER A 156 -1.80 4.60 6.47
C SER A 156 -0.60 4.72 5.52
N ALA A 157 0.58 5.04 6.05
CA ALA A 157 1.80 5.15 5.26
C ALA A 157 2.21 3.81 4.64
N ALA A 158 2.05 2.70 5.37
CA ALA A 158 2.33 1.37 4.89
C ALA A 158 1.42 0.97 3.70
N TYR A 159 0.11 1.19 3.81
CA TYR A 159 -0.83 0.96 2.70
C TYR A 159 -0.56 1.87 1.50
N SER A 160 -0.22 3.13 1.75
CA SER A 160 0.14 4.07 0.67
C SER A 160 1.37 3.59 -0.09
N LEU A 161 2.40 3.11 0.63
CA LEU A 161 3.63 2.57 0.04
C LEU A 161 3.38 1.28 -0.75
N LEU A 162 2.54 0.38 -0.21
CA LEU A 162 2.13 -0.84 -0.90
C LEU A 162 1.41 -0.49 -2.22
N LEU A 163 0.42 0.40 -2.17
CA LEU A 163 -0.35 0.83 -3.33
C LEU A 163 0.51 1.49 -4.41
N ALA A 164 1.47 2.33 -4.00
CA ALA A 164 2.43 2.92 -4.92
C ALA A 164 3.26 1.84 -5.63
N SER A 165 3.76 0.87 -4.87
CA SER A 165 4.61 -0.21 -5.37
C SER A 165 3.84 -1.18 -6.28
N THR A 166 2.61 -1.57 -5.91
CA THR A 166 1.76 -2.43 -6.76
C THR A 166 1.41 -1.74 -8.07
N THR A 167 1.10 -0.44 -8.02
CA THR A 167 0.73 0.32 -9.22
C THR A 167 1.94 0.54 -10.12
N ASP A 168 3.12 0.79 -9.54
CA ASP A 168 4.37 0.88 -10.28
C ASP A 168 4.70 -0.41 -11.02
N HIS A 169 4.56 -1.56 -10.35
CA HIS A 169 4.77 -2.87 -10.95
C HIS A 169 3.88 -3.12 -12.16
N LEU A 170 2.61 -2.75 -12.07
CA LEU A 170 1.68 -2.80 -13.21
C LEU A 170 2.09 -1.81 -14.32
N PHE A 171 2.48 -0.59 -13.95
CA PHE A 171 2.95 0.44 -14.86
C PHE A 171 4.18 0.02 -15.68
N ARG A 172 5.14 -0.70 -15.08
CA ARG A 172 6.31 -1.19 -15.81
C ARG A 172 5.94 -2.17 -16.93
N SER A 173 4.78 -2.82 -16.81
CA SER A 173 4.21 -3.67 -17.86
C SER A 173 3.26 -2.92 -18.79
N GLU A 174 2.63 -1.85 -18.32
CA GLU A 174 1.73 -1.02 -19.11
C GLU A 174 1.88 0.48 -18.81
N SER A 175 2.50 1.21 -19.75
CA SER A 175 2.82 2.63 -19.59
C SER A 175 1.62 3.56 -19.43
N SER A 176 0.40 3.12 -19.77
CA SER A 176 -0.84 3.90 -19.56
C SER A 176 -1.10 4.22 -18.08
N LEU A 177 -0.51 3.45 -17.16
CA LEU A 177 -0.66 3.60 -15.71
C LEU A 177 0.36 4.57 -15.08
N ILE A 178 1.17 5.26 -15.90
CA ILE A 178 2.22 6.17 -15.41
C ILE A 178 1.66 7.29 -14.53
N ALA A 179 0.49 7.85 -14.87
CA ALA A 179 -0.14 8.92 -14.12
C ALA A 179 -0.62 8.44 -12.75
N ALA A 180 -1.20 7.24 -12.69
CA ALA A 180 -1.59 6.62 -11.43
C ALA A 180 -0.37 6.34 -10.55
N SER A 181 0.69 5.79 -11.12
CA SER A 181 1.94 5.49 -10.40
C SER A 181 2.58 6.75 -9.84
N ALA A 182 2.62 7.83 -10.63
CA ALA A 182 3.11 9.13 -10.20
C ALA A 182 2.36 9.66 -8.96
N ASN A 183 1.03 9.60 -9.00
CA ASN A 183 0.17 10.08 -7.91
C ASN A 183 0.34 9.22 -6.65
N PHE A 184 0.38 7.89 -6.79
CA PHE A 184 0.52 7.00 -5.63
C PHE A 184 1.91 7.09 -4.99
N TRP A 185 2.98 7.18 -5.77
CA TRP A 185 4.32 7.43 -5.20
C TRP A 185 4.39 8.74 -4.44
N ALA A 186 3.81 9.79 -5.00
CA ALA A 186 3.76 11.07 -4.30
C ALA A 186 2.93 10.99 -3.01
N SER A 187 1.75 10.38 -3.05
CA SER A 187 0.90 10.20 -1.87
C SER A 187 1.59 9.36 -0.80
N ALA A 188 2.30 8.29 -1.19
CA ALA A 188 3.08 7.46 -0.27
C ALA A 188 4.17 8.29 0.41
N GLY A 189 4.90 9.10 -0.35
CA GLY A 189 5.93 9.95 0.23
C GLY A 189 5.36 11.02 1.16
N GLU A 190 4.18 11.59 0.87
CA GLU A 190 3.51 12.51 1.80
C GLU A 190 3.12 11.83 3.11
N SER A 191 2.54 10.62 3.05
CA SER A 191 2.17 9.86 4.25
C SER A 191 3.40 9.50 5.08
N LEU A 192 4.51 9.09 4.45
CA LEU A 192 5.77 8.78 5.12
C LEU A 192 6.42 10.01 5.76
N LEU A 193 6.42 11.16 5.08
CA LEU A 193 6.95 12.40 5.65
C LEU A 193 6.09 12.90 6.81
N THR A 194 4.76 12.77 6.70
CA THR A 194 3.83 13.09 7.79
C THR A 194 4.14 12.22 9.00
N LEU A 195 4.31 10.91 8.79
CA LEU A 195 4.72 9.97 9.84
C LEU A 195 6.08 10.36 10.45
N ALA A 196 7.12 10.59 9.64
CA ALA A 196 8.46 10.95 10.11
C ALA A 196 8.49 12.27 10.90
N ARG A 197 7.58 13.19 10.61
CA ARG A 197 7.45 14.49 11.28
C ARG A 197 6.49 14.45 12.47
N SER A 198 5.80 13.34 12.72
CA SER A 198 4.82 13.22 13.78
C SER A 198 5.45 13.45 15.17
N PRO A 199 4.80 14.21 16.07
CA PRO A 199 5.26 14.36 17.45
C PRO A 199 5.22 13.03 18.22
N GLY A 200 4.48 12.02 17.73
CA GLY A 200 4.40 10.69 18.33
C GLY A 200 5.76 10.01 18.48
N TRP A 201 6.77 10.39 17.68
CA TRP A 201 8.15 9.92 17.86
C TRP A 201 8.72 10.19 19.26
N ASN A 202 8.28 11.26 19.93
CA ASN A 202 8.75 11.65 21.26
C ASN A 202 8.26 10.71 22.37
N LEU A 203 7.16 9.97 22.14
CA LEU A 203 6.63 8.98 23.09
C LEU A 203 7.56 7.76 23.24
N PHE A 204 8.49 7.57 22.29
CA PHE A 204 9.40 6.43 22.26
C PHE A 204 10.80 6.73 22.81
N VAL A 205 11.11 8.00 23.08
CA VAL A 205 12.45 8.41 23.54
C VAL A 205 12.55 8.27 25.06
N LYS A 206 13.63 7.63 25.56
CA LYS A 206 13.90 7.55 27.00
C LYS A 206 14.18 8.95 27.58
N PRO A 207 13.66 9.30 28.77
CA PRO A 207 13.82 10.63 29.38
C PRO A 207 15.26 11.07 29.73
N GLU A 208 16.26 10.19 29.60
CA GLU A 208 17.58 10.35 30.24
C GLU A 208 18.71 10.82 29.30
N LEU A 209 18.45 11.01 28.01
CA LEU A 209 19.44 11.51 27.06
C LEU A 209 18.97 12.83 26.44
N PRO A 210 19.72 13.94 26.59
CA PRO A 210 19.44 15.15 25.84
C PRO A 210 19.82 14.86 24.39
N ILE A 211 18.84 14.46 23.58
CA ILE A 211 19.02 14.33 22.14
C ILE A 211 18.51 15.62 21.53
N SER A 212 19.36 16.24 20.71
CA SER A 212 19.01 17.36 19.85
C SER A 212 17.64 17.13 19.23
N THR A 213 16.75 18.10 19.39
CA THR A 213 15.49 18.25 18.65
C THR A 213 15.74 18.50 17.15
N SER A 214 16.87 18.04 16.61
CA SER A 214 17.17 18.13 15.20
C SER A 214 16.07 17.39 14.47
N SER A 215 15.24 18.16 13.76
CA SER A 215 14.52 17.66 12.59
C SER A 215 15.43 16.69 11.85
N PRO A 216 14.93 15.56 11.29
CA PRO A 216 15.76 14.72 10.45
C PRO A 216 16.43 15.65 9.43
N GLU A 217 17.73 15.91 9.58
CA GLU A 217 18.46 16.74 8.65
C GLU A 217 18.31 16.06 7.30
N ILE A 218 18.26 16.86 6.22
CA ILE A 218 18.26 16.35 4.86
C ILE A 218 19.59 15.64 4.65
N HIS A 219 19.67 14.40 5.10
CA HIS A 219 20.80 13.55 4.88
C HIS A 219 20.70 13.15 3.43
N GLU A 220 21.54 13.78 2.60
CA GLU A 220 21.80 13.38 1.22
C GLU A 220 21.87 11.85 1.18
N CYS A 221 21.10 11.26 0.27
CA CYS A 221 21.12 9.82 0.10
C CYS A 221 22.53 9.42 -0.35
N SER A 222 23.32 8.85 0.56
CA SER A 222 24.70 8.44 0.28
C SER A 222 24.80 7.39 -0.85
N LYS A 223 23.66 6.81 -1.24
CA LYS A 223 23.54 5.78 -2.27
C LYS A 223 23.11 6.32 -3.63
N CYS A 224 22.52 7.51 -3.72
CA CYS A 224 22.26 8.14 -5.02
C CYS A 224 22.11 9.65 -4.96
N SER A 225 22.59 10.33 -6.00
CA SER A 225 22.44 11.77 -6.20
C SER A 225 21.15 12.13 -6.96
N LEU A 226 20.15 11.24 -6.98
CA LEU A 226 18.94 11.43 -7.81
C LEU A 226 18.08 12.60 -7.35
N VAL A 227 17.94 12.76 -6.04
CA VAL A 227 17.18 13.86 -5.44
C VAL A 227 17.85 15.19 -5.78
N ASP A 228 19.18 15.26 -5.64
CA ASP A 228 19.97 16.46 -5.95
C ASP A 228 19.94 16.78 -7.45
N ARG A 229 20.03 15.75 -8.30
CA ARG A 229 19.90 15.90 -9.76
C ARG A 229 18.53 16.47 -10.16
N LEU A 230 17.44 16.05 -9.51
CA LEU A 230 16.10 16.61 -9.76
C LEU A 230 15.94 18.04 -9.22
N GLN A 231 16.62 18.39 -8.12
CA GLN A 231 16.62 19.75 -7.60
C GLN A 231 17.38 20.71 -8.51
N VAL A 232 18.54 20.29 -9.03
CA VAL A 232 19.40 21.11 -9.90
C VAL A 232 18.85 21.18 -11.32
N ASN A 233 18.26 20.08 -11.82
CA ASN A 233 17.66 20.04 -13.15
C ASN A 233 16.29 19.35 -13.13
N PRO A 234 15.20 20.09 -12.85
CA PRO A 234 13.85 19.55 -12.91
C PRO A 234 13.42 19.10 -14.31
N PHE A 235 14.21 19.38 -15.37
CA PHE A 235 13.95 18.99 -16.76
C PHE A 235 14.64 17.68 -17.19
N LEU A 236 15.00 16.81 -16.24
CA LEU A 236 15.42 15.42 -16.53
C LEU A 236 14.42 14.64 -17.40
N SER A 237 13.20 15.15 -17.62
CA SER A 237 12.19 14.62 -18.54
C SER A 237 12.56 14.68 -20.03
N GLN A 238 13.62 15.39 -20.44
CA GLN A 238 14.13 15.34 -21.82
C GLN A 238 15.08 14.16 -22.11
N SER A 239 15.29 13.29 -21.12
CA SER A 239 16.20 12.15 -21.23
C SER A 239 15.70 11.10 -22.23
N ARG A 240 16.60 10.44 -22.98
CA ARG A 240 16.22 9.41 -23.96
C ARG A 240 15.59 8.20 -23.25
N ASN A 241 14.85 7.34 -23.98
CA ASN A 241 14.23 6.12 -23.42
C ASN A 241 15.19 5.23 -22.62
N ALA A 242 16.48 5.18 -22.98
CA ALA A 242 17.49 4.44 -22.23
C ALA A 242 17.72 5.04 -20.83
N ASP A 243 17.72 6.36 -20.73
CA ASP A 243 17.91 7.09 -19.48
C ASP A 243 16.67 6.93 -18.56
N PHE A 244 15.47 6.84 -19.13
CA PHE A 244 14.23 6.64 -18.37
C PHE A 244 14.26 5.36 -17.51
N GLN A 245 14.61 4.23 -18.12
CA GLN A 245 14.67 2.96 -17.39
C GLN A 245 15.79 2.95 -16.35
N ILE A 246 16.93 3.57 -16.66
CA ILE A 246 18.05 3.72 -15.72
C ILE A 246 17.61 4.54 -14.50
N ILE A 247 17.01 5.71 -14.73
CA ILE A 247 16.53 6.60 -13.65
C ILE A 247 15.49 5.89 -12.78
N CYS A 248 14.50 5.23 -13.38
CA CYS A 248 13.49 4.49 -12.62
C CYS A 248 14.10 3.37 -11.77
N ASN A 249 15.03 2.60 -12.34
CA ASN A 249 15.72 1.54 -11.60
C ASN A 249 16.57 2.08 -10.45
N GLU A 250 17.25 3.22 -10.63
CA GLU A 250 18.02 3.87 -9.56
C GLU A 250 17.11 4.35 -8.42
N PHE A 251 15.94 4.94 -8.72
CA PHE A 251 14.95 5.31 -7.72
C PHE A 251 14.43 4.09 -6.96
N LEU A 252 13.96 3.09 -7.69
CA LEU A 252 13.39 1.87 -7.11
C LEU A 252 14.43 1.11 -6.27
N ALA A 253 15.71 1.07 -6.68
CA ALA A 253 16.76 0.46 -5.88
C ALA A 253 16.92 1.14 -4.51
N CYS A 254 16.87 2.48 -4.47
CA CYS A 254 16.94 3.23 -3.22
C CYS A 254 15.71 3.03 -2.36
N ILE A 255 14.52 3.16 -2.95
CA ILE A 255 13.22 2.95 -2.28
C ILE A 255 13.16 1.52 -1.71
N THR A 256 13.55 0.50 -2.48
CA THR A 256 13.60 -0.90 -2.02
C THR A 256 14.55 -1.07 -0.85
N ASN A 257 15.76 -0.53 -0.95
CA ASN A 257 16.74 -0.65 0.12
C ASN A 257 16.25 0.01 1.44
N MET A 258 15.64 1.19 1.37
CA MET A 258 15.11 1.86 2.57
C MET A 258 13.86 1.15 3.09
N THR A 259 12.94 0.75 2.20
CA THR A 259 11.73 0.02 2.58
C THR A 259 12.06 -1.26 3.35
N ARG A 260 13.05 -2.05 2.90
CA ARG A 260 13.48 -3.24 3.63
C ARG A 260 13.93 -2.99 5.07
N LYS A 261 14.50 -1.81 5.36
CA LYS A 261 14.91 -1.44 6.71
C LYS A 261 13.71 -1.11 7.61
N VAL A 262 12.67 -0.50 7.05
CA VAL A 262 11.56 0.07 7.84
C VAL A 262 10.23 -0.66 7.66
N TRP A 263 10.13 -1.66 6.77
CA TRP A 263 8.87 -2.35 6.48
C TRP A 263 8.32 -3.08 7.71
N GLY A 264 9.18 -3.73 8.50
CA GLY A 264 8.76 -4.37 9.74
C GLY A 264 8.18 -3.38 10.75
N PHE A 265 8.73 -2.17 10.81
CA PHE A 265 8.17 -1.08 11.61
C PHE A 265 6.82 -0.62 11.03
N LEU A 266 6.77 -0.29 9.74
CA LEU A 266 5.57 0.24 9.08
C LEU A 266 4.36 -0.70 9.17
N THR A 267 4.59 -2.01 9.12
CA THR A 267 3.52 -3.03 9.15
C THR A 267 3.15 -3.47 10.56
N HIS A 268 3.80 -2.95 11.59
CA HIS A 268 3.52 -3.33 12.96
C HIS A 268 2.06 -3.03 13.34
N GLY A 269 1.38 -4.02 13.92
CA GLY A 269 -0.02 -3.94 14.32
C GLY A 269 -1.05 -4.27 13.21
N CYS A 270 -0.64 -4.43 11.95
CA CYS A 270 -1.55 -4.79 10.85
C CYS A 270 -1.28 -6.22 10.35
N GLY A 271 -2.24 -7.14 10.56
CA GLY A 271 -2.09 -8.56 10.22
C GLY A 271 -1.88 -8.80 8.73
N TYR A 272 -2.68 -8.15 7.88
CA TYR A 272 -2.56 -8.29 6.42
C TYR A 272 -1.19 -7.88 5.89
N LEU A 273 -0.73 -6.68 6.27
CA LEU A 273 0.52 -6.12 5.77
C LEU A 273 1.74 -6.94 6.21
N GLN A 274 1.71 -7.54 7.40
CA GLN A 274 2.78 -8.41 7.89
C GLN A 274 2.91 -9.72 7.09
N MET A 275 1.85 -10.17 6.41
CA MET A 275 1.91 -11.34 5.54
C MET A 275 2.68 -11.08 4.24
N LEU A 276 2.89 -9.81 3.87
CA LEU A 276 3.57 -9.41 2.64
C LEU A 276 5.09 -9.37 2.85
N LYS A 277 5.80 -10.25 2.14
CA LYS A 277 7.26 -10.44 2.28
C LYS A 277 8.08 -9.23 1.82
N ASP A 278 7.76 -8.69 0.65
CA ASP A 278 8.39 -7.51 0.07
C ASP A 278 7.30 -6.71 -0.66
N PRO A 279 7.03 -5.44 -0.28
CA PRO A 279 5.97 -4.64 -0.90
C PRO A 279 6.37 -4.10 -2.27
N ILE A 280 7.65 -4.22 -2.68
CA ILE A 280 8.17 -3.67 -3.95
C ILE A 280 8.55 -4.77 -4.93
N ASP A 281 9.21 -5.83 -4.45
CA ASP A 281 9.53 -6.97 -5.29
C ASP A 281 8.42 -8.02 -5.24
N PHE A 282 7.60 -8.07 -6.29
CA PHE A 282 6.51 -9.04 -6.43
C PHE A 282 6.95 -10.42 -6.95
N SER A 283 8.25 -10.70 -7.06
CA SER A 283 8.76 -12.00 -7.51
C SER A 283 8.31 -13.18 -6.64
N TRP A 284 7.98 -12.94 -5.36
CA TRP A 284 7.43 -13.94 -4.45
C TRP A 284 6.02 -14.42 -4.84
N LEU A 285 5.25 -13.63 -5.60
CA LEU A 285 3.93 -14.03 -6.10
C LEU A 285 4.02 -15.14 -7.14
N ARG A 286 5.15 -15.25 -7.84
CA ARG A 286 5.38 -16.35 -8.81
C ARG A 286 5.57 -17.71 -8.12
N GLN A 287 5.78 -17.72 -6.81
CA GLN A 287 6.03 -18.92 -5.98
C GLN A 287 4.82 -19.29 -5.10
N SER A 288 3.62 -18.88 -5.50
CA SER A 288 2.37 -18.83 -4.72
C SER A 288 1.75 -20.17 -4.28
N SER A 289 2.49 -21.29 -4.32
CA SER A 289 2.11 -22.46 -3.51
C SER A 289 2.25 -22.21 -2.00
N ASN A 290 2.88 -21.10 -1.58
CA ASN A 290 3.26 -20.85 -0.18
C ASN A 290 2.38 -19.86 0.60
N LEU A 291 1.47 -19.12 -0.04
CA LEU A 291 0.52 -18.23 0.68
C LEU A 291 -0.59 -19.02 1.41
N CYS A 292 -0.76 -20.31 1.05
CA CYS A 292 -1.80 -21.19 1.58
C CYS A 292 -1.36 -22.00 2.81
N HIS A 293 -0.11 -21.90 3.25
CA HIS A 293 0.43 -22.63 4.40
C HIS A 293 0.91 -21.67 5.48
N THR A 294 -0.02 -21.03 6.17
CA THR A 294 0.25 -20.52 7.51
C THR A 294 -0.90 -20.99 8.39
N PRO A 295 -0.66 -21.85 9.40
CA PRO A 295 -1.73 -22.35 10.25
C PRO A 295 -2.38 -21.16 10.95
N CYS A 296 -3.69 -21.01 10.76
CA CYS A 296 -4.51 -20.23 11.65
C CYS A 296 -4.32 -20.83 13.05
N CYS A 297 -3.87 -20.03 14.01
CA CYS A 297 -3.96 -20.40 15.41
C CYS A 297 -5.45 -20.40 15.75
N SER A 298 -6.06 -21.58 15.72
CA SER A 298 -7.42 -21.81 16.18
C SER A 298 -7.49 -21.64 17.69
N ASP A 299 -8.54 -20.94 18.12
CA ASP A 299 -8.86 -20.55 19.48
C ASP A 299 -8.81 -21.67 20.52
N GLU A 300 -8.08 -21.44 21.62
CA GLU A 300 -8.50 -21.77 22.99
C GLU A 300 -7.69 -20.88 23.96
N GLU A 301 -8.16 -19.66 24.24
CA GLU A 301 -8.13 -19.05 25.57
C GLU A 301 -8.71 -17.63 25.52
N SER A 302 -10.03 -17.56 25.74
CA SER A 302 -10.72 -16.35 26.13
C SER A 302 -10.07 -15.68 27.35
N ASN A 303 -9.94 -14.34 27.28
CA ASN A 303 -9.81 -13.40 28.40
C ASN A 303 -8.42 -13.07 28.99
N LYS A 304 -7.36 -12.89 28.17
CA LYS A 304 -6.10 -12.22 28.62
C LYS A 304 -5.39 -11.30 27.61
N GLU A 305 -6.04 -10.86 26.53
CA GLU A 305 -5.33 -10.21 25.41
C GLU A 305 -4.95 -8.73 25.58
N THR A 306 -5.60 -7.98 26.47
CA THR A 306 -5.31 -6.54 26.60
C THR A 306 -3.92 -6.25 27.18
N GLY A 307 -3.41 -7.10 28.08
CA GLY A 307 -2.08 -6.89 28.70
C GLY A 307 -0.90 -7.43 27.89
N TYR A 308 -1.12 -8.40 26.99
CA TYR A 308 -0.04 -9.03 26.22
C TYR A 308 0.35 -8.21 24.98
N GLN A 309 -0.63 -7.64 24.26
CA GLN A 309 -0.42 -6.71 23.14
C GLN A 309 0.36 -5.47 23.59
N GLU A 310 -0.02 -4.88 24.73
CA GLU A 310 0.60 -3.69 25.30
C GLU A 310 2.06 -3.95 25.71
N SER A 311 2.37 -5.16 26.18
CA SER A 311 3.73 -5.58 26.57
C SER A 311 4.67 -5.87 25.38
N ILE A 312 4.10 -6.19 24.20
CA ILE A 312 4.85 -6.44 22.95
C ILE A 312 5.04 -5.12 22.21
N CYS A 313 4.02 -4.26 22.13
CA CYS A 313 4.17 -2.86 21.72
C CYS A 313 5.31 -2.22 22.48
N ARG A 314 5.29 -2.26 23.83
CA ARG A 314 6.35 -1.68 24.67
C ARG A 314 7.75 -2.29 24.42
N ARG A 315 7.85 -3.57 24.00
CA ARG A 315 9.14 -4.26 23.77
C ARG A 315 9.74 -4.00 22.39
N VAL A 316 8.92 -3.86 21.34
CA VAL A 316 9.38 -3.42 20.01
C VAL A 316 9.70 -1.92 20.05
N MET A 317 8.88 -1.14 20.76
CA MET A 317 9.04 0.30 20.96
C MET A 317 10.27 0.69 21.80
N GLN A 318 10.79 -0.21 22.64
CA GLN A 318 12.04 0.00 23.38
C GLN A 318 13.30 -0.01 22.48
N ARG A 319 13.16 -0.27 21.18
CA ARG A 319 14.25 -0.38 20.20
C ARG A 319 14.15 0.57 19.00
N CYS A 320 13.15 1.45 18.90
CA CYS A 320 13.16 2.48 17.86
C CYS A 320 14.39 3.37 18.06
N ASP A 321 15.42 3.13 17.25
CA ASP A 321 16.55 4.04 17.15
C ASP A 321 16.12 5.26 16.31
N GLY A 322 16.87 6.36 16.40
CA GLY A 322 16.64 7.50 15.52
C GLY A 322 16.84 7.15 14.02
N GLU A 323 17.45 6.00 13.70
CA GLU A 323 17.73 5.56 12.33
C GLU A 323 16.44 5.20 11.58
N GLU A 324 15.45 4.59 12.24
CA GLU A 324 14.14 4.29 11.62
C GLU A 324 13.43 5.56 11.17
N ARG A 325 13.36 6.58 12.04
CA ARG A 325 12.74 7.88 11.73
C ARG A 325 13.44 8.56 10.55
N ILE A 326 14.77 8.57 10.54
CA ILE A 326 15.57 9.13 9.44
C ILE A 326 15.34 8.35 8.15
N THR A 327 15.30 7.02 8.22
CA THR A 327 15.09 6.17 7.04
C THR A 327 13.69 6.35 6.46
N ILE A 328 12.65 6.47 7.29
CA ILE A 328 11.28 6.78 6.85
C ILE A 328 11.22 8.15 6.17
N PHE A 329 11.89 9.14 6.74
CA PHE A 329 11.98 10.47 6.16
C PHE A 329 12.62 10.42 4.76
N GLN A 330 13.80 9.80 4.63
CA GLN A 330 14.50 9.64 3.36
C GLN A 330 13.66 8.86 2.35
N LEU A 331 13.00 7.78 2.78
CA LEU A 331 12.08 7.01 1.94
C LEU A 331 10.96 7.91 1.40
N GLY A 332 10.36 8.74 2.26
CA GLY A 332 9.32 9.69 1.87
C GLY A 332 9.80 10.71 0.82
N VAL A 333 11.00 11.27 1.00
CA VAL A 333 11.63 12.17 0.00
C VAL A 333 11.81 11.46 -1.34
N HIS A 334 12.34 10.23 -1.34
CA HIS A 334 12.53 9.46 -2.58
C HIS A 334 11.22 9.10 -3.28
N CYS A 335 10.17 8.74 -2.53
CA CYS A 335 8.86 8.47 -3.08
C CYS A 335 8.27 9.72 -3.76
N ILE A 336 8.34 10.90 -3.11
CA ILE A 336 7.88 12.17 -3.71
C ILE A 336 8.72 12.54 -4.94
N ALA A 337 10.05 12.40 -4.86
CA ALA A 337 10.94 12.70 -5.97
C ALA A 337 10.66 11.80 -7.19
N TYR A 338 10.45 10.50 -6.95
CA TYR A 338 10.12 9.56 -8.01
C TYR A 338 8.73 9.82 -8.61
N GLY A 339 7.72 10.04 -7.76
CA GLY A 339 6.37 10.43 -8.21
C GLY A 339 6.39 11.73 -9.03
N GLY A 340 7.17 12.73 -8.61
CA GLY A 340 7.34 13.97 -9.36
C GLY A 340 8.08 13.80 -10.69
N TYR A 341 9.08 12.91 -10.76
CA TYR A 341 9.72 12.54 -12.03
C TYR A 341 8.72 11.92 -13.02
N LEU A 342 7.94 10.93 -12.57
CA LEU A 342 6.90 10.31 -13.39
C LEU A 342 5.81 11.32 -13.80
N ALA A 343 5.38 12.19 -12.88
CA ALA A 343 4.37 13.21 -13.17
C ALA A 343 4.84 14.23 -14.20
N ASN A 344 6.12 14.61 -14.19
CA ASN A 344 6.69 15.51 -15.20
C ASN A 344 6.65 14.88 -16.60
N ILE A 345 6.83 13.57 -16.71
CA ILE A 345 6.67 12.84 -17.98
C ILE A 345 5.20 12.89 -18.43
N CYS A 346 4.24 12.75 -17.52
CA CYS A 346 2.81 12.70 -17.83
C CYS A 346 2.21 14.07 -18.19
N TYR A 347 2.53 15.08 -17.38
CA TYR A 347 1.86 16.38 -17.35
C TYR A 347 2.76 17.52 -17.84
N GLY A 348 4.02 17.23 -18.13
CA GLY A 348 5.00 18.19 -18.59
C GLY A 348 5.57 19.10 -17.49
N PRO A 349 6.40 20.08 -17.89
CA PRO A 349 7.19 20.91 -16.98
C PRO A 349 6.37 21.88 -16.11
N ASN A 350 5.10 22.12 -16.45
CA ASN A 350 4.18 22.96 -15.69
C ASN A 350 3.44 22.21 -14.58
N SER A 351 3.81 20.95 -14.31
CA SER A 351 3.24 20.21 -13.19
C SER A 351 3.57 20.90 -11.85
N HIS A 352 2.70 20.79 -10.85
CA HIS A 352 2.91 21.40 -9.53
C HIS A 352 3.98 20.66 -8.69
N TRP A 353 4.47 19.52 -9.18
CA TRP A 353 5.34 18.60 -8.46
C TRP A 353 6.77 19.10 -8.20
N PRO A 354 7.47 19.78 -9.13
CA PRO A 354 8.77 20.39 -8.85
C PRO A 354 8.71 21.39 -7.68
N CYS A 355 7.63 22.18 -7.59
CA CYS A 355 7.40 23.09 -6.47
C CYS A 355 7.15 22.33 -5.16
N LYS A 356 6.44 21.20 -5.22
CA LYS A 356 6.15 20.36 -4.05
C LYS A 356 7.39 19.66 -3.51
N ILE A 357 8.24 19.09 -4.39
CA ILE A 357 9.55 18.54 -4.01
C ILE A 357 10.40 19.64 -3.37
N LYS A 358 10.47 20.81 -4.01
CA LYS A 358 11.24 21.95 -3.50
C LYS A 358 10.72 22.41 -2.13
N ASN A 359 9.42 22.47 -1.89
CA ASN A 359 8.85 22.82 -0.59
C ASN A 359 9.13 21.77 0.49
N VAL A 360 9.07 20.48 0.14
CA VAL A 360 9.40 19.38 1.05
C VAL A 360 10.85 19.45 1.53
N VAL A 361 11.75 19.83 0.63
CA VAL A 361 13.19 20.01 0.87
C VAL A 361 13.49 21.36 1.55
N GLN A 362 12.85 22.46 1.14
CA GLN A 362 13.18 23.82 1.60
C GLN A 362 12.48 24.26 2.89
N ASN A 363 11.35 23.65 3.26
CA ASN A 363 10.67 24.00 4.52
C ASN A 363 11.49 23.63 5.77
N GLU A 364 12.63 22.97 5.62
CA GLU A 364 13.53 22.65 6.74
C GLU A 364 14.57 23.74 7.01
N GLU A 365 15.04 24.49 6.00
CA GLU A 365 15.97 25.62 6.20
C GLU A 365 15.36 26.72 7.10
N LYS A 366 14.03 26.86 7.10
CA LYS A 366 13.33 27.87 7.92
C LYS A 366 13.03 27.42 9.35
N SER A 367 13.14 26.13 9.66
CA SER A 367 12.90 25.60 11.01
C SER A 367 14.14 25.61 11.92
N VAL A 368 15.32 25.91 11.36
CA VAL A 368 16.61 25.95 12.08
C VAL A 368 16.91 27.35 12.68
N HIS A 369 16.03 28.34 12.47
CA HIS A 369 16.23 29.73 12.91
C HIS A 369 15.04 30.31 13.70
N CYS A 370 14.39 29.51 14.56
CA CYS A 370 13.51 30.03 15.60
C CYS A 370 13.98 29.57 16.98
#